data_AF-A0A166RLN4-F1
#
_entry.id   AF-A0A166RLN4-F1
#
_cell.length_a   1.000
_cell.length_b   1.000
_cell.length_c   1.000
_cell.angle_alpha   90.00
_cell.angle_beta   90.00
_cell.angle_gamma   90.00
#
_symmetry.space_group_name_H-M   'P 1'
#
loop_
_entity.id
_entity.type
_entity.pdbx_description
1 polymer ?
#
loop_
_entity_poly.entity_id
_entity_poly.type
_entity_poly.pdbx_seq_one_letter_code
_entity_poly.pdbx_strand_id
1 'polypeptide(L)'
;MIAAGAMAAASLLPMQAAADAKIYAYPTSVNYCPAGLQPVTIAGVICCGVPNQSVTYQQVMAHPAPVRKQVKKRHYRAPAPKANCPIGTKGCTFD
;
A
#
# COMPACT_ATOMS: atom_id res chain seq x y z
N MET A 1 -62.46 27.89 -7.31
CA MET A 1 -62.00 26.49 -7.34
C MET A 1 -60.87 26.37 -8.35
N ILE A 2 -59.67 26.83 -7.97
CA ILE A 2 -58.46 26.71 -8.82
C ILE A 2 -57.87 25.34 -8.51
N ALA A 3 -57.94 24.44 -9.49
CA ALA A 3 -57.40 23.10 -9.40
C ALA A 3 -55.89 23.17 -9.17
N ALA A 4 -55.44 22.57 -8.06
CA ALA A 4 -54.05 22.51 -7.66
C ALA A 4 -53.25 21.69 -8.68
N GLY A 5 -52.38 22.36 -9.42
CA GLY A 5 -51.24 21.73 -10.06
C GLY A 5 -50.20 21.39 -9.00
N ALA A 6 -49.77 20.14 -8.95
CA ALA A 6 -48.46 19.78 -8.42
C ALA A 6 -47.93 18.62 -9.26
N MET A 7 -47.04 18.99 -10.19
CA MET A 7 -46.24 18.07 -10.97
C MET A 7 -45.28 17.29 -10.07
N ALA A 8 -45.12 16.02 -10.41
CA ALA A 8 -43.91 15.20 -10.33
C ALA A 8 -42.81 15.58 -9.31
N ALA A 9 -42.59 14.68 -8.35
CA ALA A 9 -41.24 14.31 -7.95
C ALA A 9 -41.24 12.84 -7.54
N ALA A 10 -41.09 11.96 -8.55
CA ALA A 10 -40.60 10.61 -8.31
C ALA A 10 -39.22 10.77 -7.67
N SER A 11 -39.16 10.66 -6.35
CA SER A 11 -37.91 10.56 -5.61
C SER A 11 -37.23 9.27 -6.04
N LEU A 12 -36.38 9.39 -7.06
CA LEU A 12 -35.32 8.47 -7.41
C LEU A 12 -34.44 8.32 -6.16
N LEU A 13 -34.82 7.42 -5.26
CA LEU A 13 -33.89 6.87 -4.29
C LEU A 13 -32.88 6.09 -5.12
N PRO A 14 -31.59 6.46 -5.13
CA PRO A 14 -30.60 5.53 -5.62
C PRO A 14 -30.61 4.37 -4.62
N MET A 15 -31.19 3.24 -5.03
CA MET A 15 -30.95 1.96 -4.38
C MET A 15 -29.51 1.59 -4.72
N GLN A 16 -28.53 2.17 -4.02
CA GLN A 16 -27.15 1.73 -4.14
C GLN A 16 -27.08 0.28 -3.67
N ALA A 17 -26.79 -0.61 -4.62
CA ALA A 17 -26.54 -2.01 -4.38
C ALA A 17 -25.55 -2.18 -3.22
N ALA A 18 -26.02 -2.79 -2.13
CA ALA A 18 -25.22 -3.15 -0.98
C ALA A 18 -24.31 -4.34 -1.34
N ALA A 19 -23.28 -4.07 -2.15
CA ALA A 19 -22.04 -4.82 -1.99
C ALA A 19 -21.45 -4.34 -0.66
N ASP A 20 -21.16 -5.25 0.26
CA ASP A 20 -20.62 -4.97 1.60
C ASP A 20 -19.51 -3.90 1.49
N ALA A 21 -19.85 -2.65 1.83
CA ALA A 21 -18.95 -1.53 1.61
C ALA A 21 -17.74 -1.75 2.53
N LYS A 22 -16.54 -1.80 1.96
CA LYS A 22 -15.32 -1.95 2.76
C LYS A 22 -15.01 -0.62 3.44
N ILE A 23 -15.28 -0.55 4.74
CA ILE A 23 -15.11 0.62 5.60
C ILE A 23 -13.85 0.42 6.44
N TYR A 24 -12.82 1.20 6.14
CA TYR A 24 -11.54 1.12 6.82
C TYR A 24 -11.41 2.20 7.89
N ALA A 25 -10.78 1.91 9.02
CA ALA A 25 -10.49 2.93 10.03
C ALA A 25 -9.46 3.95 9.51
N TYR A 26 -9.69 5.25 9.80
CA TYR A 26 -8.74 6.31 9.51
C TYR A 26 -7.89 6.60 10.76
N PRO A 27 -6.58 6.31 10.75
CA PRO A 27 -5.73 6.46 11.93
C PRO A 27 -5.49 7.94 12.22
N THR A 28 -6.21 8.49 13.20
CA THR A 28 -6.05 9.86 13.69
C THR A 28 -6.13 9.90 15.20
N SER A 29 -5.39 10.83 15.82
CA SER A 29 -5.43 11.07 17.26
C SER A 29 -6.59 11.99 17.68
N VAL A 30 -7.24 12.66 16.73
CA VAL A 30 -8.31 13.62 16.99
C VAL A 30 -9.55 13.23 16.19
N ASN A 31 -10.69 13.22 16.86
CA ASN A 31 -11.97 12.89 16.25
C ASN A 31 -12.80 14.16 16.00
N TYR A 32 -13.02 14.49 14.73
CA TYR A 32 -13.83 15.64 14.29
C TYR A 32 -15.23 15.24 13.82
N CYS A 33 -15.62 13.99 14.00
CA CYS A 33 -16.91 13.52 13.56
C CYS A 33 -18.03 13.94 14.53
N PRO A 34 -19.15 14.47 14.00
CA PRO A 34 -20.32 14.73 14.83
C PRO A 34 -20.89 13.42 15.36
N ALA A 35 -21.49 13.46 16.56
CA ALA A 35 -22.09 12.30 17.24
C ALA A 35 -21.11 11.25 17.81
N GLY A 36 -19.81 11.55 17.93
CA GLY A 36 -18.84 10.63 18.56
C GLY A 36 -18.52 9.40 17.70
N LEU A 37 -18.98 9.38 16.46
CA LEU A 37 -18.57 8.42 15.44
C LEU A 37 -17.08 8.58 15.15
N GLN A 38 -16.41 7.54 14.68
CA GLN A 38 -15.00 7.62 14.34
C GLN A 38 -14.81 7.99 12.85
N PRO A 39 -13.66 8.60 12.50
CA PRO A 39 -13.32 8.82 11.11
C PRO A 39 -12.98 7.49 10.44
N VAL A 40 -13.58 7.27 9.27
CA VAL A 40 -13.41 6.09 8.43
C VAL A 40 -13.12 6.51 7.00
N THR A 41 -12.54 5.60 6.23
CA THR A 41 -12.25 5.77 4.82
C THR A 41 -13.01 4.74 4.00
N ILE A 42 -13.80 5.20 3.03
CA ILE A 42 -14.57 4.38 2.10
C ILE A 42 -14.21 4.84 0.69
N ALA A 43 -13.74 3.92 -0.15
CA ALA A 43 -13.32 4.22 -1.53
C ALA A 43 -12.33 5.42 -1.64
N GLY A 44 -11.53 5.67 -0.60
CA GLY A 44 -10.56 6.77 -0.55
C GLY A 44 -11.08 8.11 -0.04
N VAL A 45 -12.38 8.22 0.26
CA VAL A 45 -12.98 9.41 0.88
C VAL A 45 -13.09 9.23 2.39
N ILE A 46 -12.75 10.27 3.15
CA ILE A 46 -12.89 10.29 4.61
C ILE A 46 -14.32 10.71 4.96
N CYS A 47 -14.99 9.90 5.77
CA CYS A 47 -16.32 10.16 6.31
C CYS A 47 -16.43 9.67 7.76
N CYS A 48 -17.59 9.86 8.38
CA CYS A 48 -17.85 9.46 9.76
C CYS A 48 -18.66 8.17 9.79
N GLY A 49 -18.26 7.20 10.61
CA GLY A 49 -18.94 5.90 10.67
C GLY A 49 -18.27 4.91 11.61
N VAL A 50 -18.56 3.62 11.40
CA VAL A 50 -17.99 2.49 12.15
C VAL A 50 -17.22 1.59 11.17
N PRO A 51 -15.95 1.27 11.42
CA PRO A 51 -15.14 0.43 10.55
C PRO A 51 -15.62 -1.01 10.64
N ASN A 52 -15.62 -1.71 9.49
CA ASN A 52 -15.85 -3.15 9.42
C ASN A 52 -14.57 -3.93 9.05
N GLN A 53 -13.45 -3.24 8.81
CA GLN A 53 -12.16 -3.83 8.47
C GLN A 53 -11.13 -3.66 9.59
N SER A 54 -10.29 -4.68 9.79
CA SER A 54 -9.15 -4.65 10.72
C SER A 54 -7.89 -3.96 10.14
N VAL A 55 -7.89 -3.71 8.83
CA VAL A 55 -6.80 -3.05 8.10
C VAL A 55 -7.19 -1.61 7.75
N THR A 56 -6.21 -0.78 7.41
CA THR A 56 -6.43 0.60 6.95
C THR A 56 -6.52 0.67 5.43
N TYR A 57 -7.15 1.72 4.91
CA TYR A 57 -7.24 1.93 3.45
C TYR A 57 -5.85 2.00 2.80
N GLN A 58 -4.88 2.62 3.47
CA GLN A 58 -3.50 2.71 2.97
C GLN A 58 -2.82 1.34 2.84
N GLN A 59 -3.08 0.41 3.76
CA GLN A 59 -2.53 -0.94 3.70
C GLN A 59 -3.12 -1.76 2.55
N VAL A 60 -4.40 -1.55 2.24
CA VAL A 60 -5.06 -2.25 1.11
C VAL A 60 -4.63 -1.66 -0.24
N MET A 61 -4.42 -0.34 -0.29
CA MET A 61 -3.93 0.33 -1.49
C MET A 61 -2.42 0.22 -1.67
N ALA A 62 -1.69 -0.25 -0.66
CA ALA A 62 -0.29 -0.61 -0.81
C ALA A 62 -0.19 -1.80 -1.77
N HIS A 63 0.08 -1.50 -3.05
CA HIS A 63 0.50 -2.53 -4.01
C HIS A 63 1.61 -3.37 -3.38
N PRO A 64 1.70 -4.68 -3.66
CA PRO A 64 2.77 -5.52 -3.13
C PRO A 64 4.12 -4.94 -3.57
N ALA A 65 4.72 -4.14 -2.69
CA ALA A 65 6.02 -3.57 -2.94
C ALA A 65 6.98 -4.77 -2.98
N PRO A 66 7.77 -4.94 -4.06
CA PRO A 66 8.74 -6.02 -4.09
C PRO A 66 9.67 -5.82 -2.90
N VAL A 67 9.54 -6.71 -1.91
CA VAL A 67 10.43 -6.73 -0.76
C VAL A 67 11.82 -6.97 -1.33
N ARG A 68 12.68 -5.95 -1.29
CA ARG A 68 14.06 -6.08 -1.75
C ARG A 68 14.73 -7.12 -0.87
N LYS A 69 14.81 -8.36 -1.35
CA LYS A 69 15.60 -9.40 -0.71
C LYS A 69 17.03 -8.89 -0.66
N GLN A 70 17.54 -8.66 0.54
CA GLN A 70 18.95 -8.33 0.73
C GLN A 70 19.77 -9.58 0.40
N VAL A 71 20.13 -9.72 -0.88
CA VAL A 71 21.08 -10.75 -1.29
C VAL A 71 22.45 -10.30 -0.80
N LYS A 72 22.96 -10.95 0.24
CA LYS A 72 24.35 -10.77 0.67
C LYS A 72 25.25 -11.16 -0.52
N LYS A 73 25.91 -10.18 -1.15
CA LYS A 73 26.89 -10.45 -2.19
C LYS A 73 28.05 -11.20 -1.53
N ARG A 74 28.22 -12.48 -1.86
CA ARG A 74 29.41 -13.23 -1.49
C ARG A 74 30.57 -12.71 -2.34
N HIS A 75 31.51 -12.01 -1.72
CA HIS A 75 32.76 -11.66 -2.35
C HIS A 75 33.67 -12.90 -2.33
N TYR A 76 33.75 -13.62 -3.44
CA TYR A 76 34.78 -14.64 -3.62
C TYR A 76 36.09 -13.91 -3.93
N ARG A 77 37.08 -14.06 -3.04
CA ARG A 77 38.46 -13.67 -3.34
C ARG A 77 39.07 -14.80 -4.17
N ALA A 78 39.34 -14.54 -5.45
CA ALA A 78 40.15 -15.45 -6.24
C ALA A 78 41.56 -15.52 -5.62
N PRO A 79 42.20 -16.70 -5.51
CA PRO A 79 43.60 -16.79 -5.14
C PRO A 79 44.44 -16.01 -6.15
N ALA A 80 45.42 -15.24 -5.66
CA ALA A 80 46.38 -14.58 -6.55
C ALA A 80 47.19 -15.65 -7.30
N PRO A 81 47.50 -15.45 -8.60
CA PRO A 81 48.33 -16.39 -9.36
C PRO A 81 49.70 -16.50 -8.67
N LYS A 82 50.16 -17.73 -8.45
CA LYS A 82 51.47 -17.95 -7.83
C LYS A 82 52.54 -17.80 -8.90
N ALA A 83 53.33 -16.74 -8.81
CA ALA A 83 54.48 -16.57 -9.68
C ALA A 83 55.61 -17.51 -9.22
N ASN A 84 56.18 -18.29 -10.15
CA ASN A 84 57.40 -19.04 -9.93
C ASN A 84 58.59 -18.23 -10.48
N CYS A 85 59.49 -17.81 -9.59
CA CYS A 85 60.65 -16.98 -9.90
C CYS A 85 61.94 -17.70 -9.49
N PRO A 86 62.51 -18.58 -10.34
CA PRO A 86 63.75 -19.26 -10.01
C PRO A 86 64.94 -18.29 -9.95
N ILE A 87 65.86 -18.57 -9.03
CA ILE A 87 67.07 -17.75 -8.81
C ILE A 87 67.98 -17.86 -10.03
N GLY A 88 68.48 -16.73 -10.52
CA GLY A 88 69.43 -16.67 -11.64
C GLY A 88 68.79 -16.54 -13.03
N THR A 89 67.46 -16.50 -13.12
CA THR A 89 66.74 -16.23 -14.38
C THR A 89 66.09 -14.85 -14.36
N LYS A 90 66.05 -14.19 -15.51
CA LYS A 90 65.28 -12.95 -15.68
C LYS A 90 63.81 -13.29 -15.93
N GLY A 91 62.93 -12.90 -15.00
CA GLY A 91 61.49 -13.05 -15.13
C GLY A 91 60.88 -14.18 -14.30
N CYS A 92 59.57 -14.10 -14.09
CA CYS A 92 58.77 -15.07 -13.37
C CYS A 92 57.71 -15.67 -14.30
N THR A 93 57.42 -16.96 -14.15
CA THR A 93 56.30 -17.63 -14.83
C THR A 93 55.06 -17.60 -13.94
N PHE A 94 53.88 -17.48 -14.55
CA PHE A 94 52.59 -17.56 -13.86
C PHE A 94 51.90 -18.85 -14.30
N ASP A 95 51.62 -19.75 -13.36
CA ASP A 95 50.80 -20.96 -13.56
C ASP A 95 49.37 -20.76 -13.03
#